data_AF-M5C238-F1
#
_entry.id   AF-M5C238-F1
#
_cell.length_a   1.000
_cell.length_b   1.000
_cell.length_c   1.000
_cell.angle_alpha   90.00
_cell.angle_beta   90.00
_cell.angle_gamma   90.00
#
_symmetry.space_group_name_H-M   'P 1'
#
loop_
_entity.id
_entity.type
_entity.pdbx_description
1 polymer ?
#
loop_
_entity_poly.entity_id
_entity_poly.type
_entity_poly.pdbx_seq_one_letter_code
_entity_poly.pdbx_strand_id
1 'polypeptide(L)'
;MIKLSCSGIVENFTVLNSPAQVFSMGNDAALTVSKITINNSAGNSPNHLSGGKPAAHNTDGFDVSTSDVTIQNSIITNQDDCLAINKGSNIIFQNNKCTGGHGISIESVASGSIVSNVHITDNTIIDNVQALRFKTDKSATSVTYSGNTATGCTEYGVIIDQSYPDTLGSPGAGVKISGITFTGTNTIAVASTAKGRVEVNCAKGGCIGET
;
A
#
# COMPACT_ATOMS: atom_id res chain seq x y z
N MET A 1 -0.67 -8.67 -15.56
CA MET A 1 -1.32 -7.47 -15.00
C MET A 1 -2.56 -7.13 -15.83
N ILE A 2 -3.71 -7.03 -15.18
CA ILE A 2 -4.99 -6.55 -15.71
C ILE A 2 -4.97 -5.02 -15.68
N LYS A 3 -5.25 -4.37 -16.80
CA LYS A 3 -5.33 -2.91 -16.88
C LYS A 3 -6.78 -2.45 -16.75
N LEU A 4 -7.09 -1.69 -15.70
CA LEU A 4 -8.39 -1.05 -15.51
C LEU A 4 -8.34 0.40 -16.01
N SER A 5 -8.78 0.61 -17.24
CA SER A 5 -8.94 1.94 -17.86
C SER A 5 -10.39 2.37 -18.03
N CYS A 6 -11.32 1.65 -17.40
CA CYS A 6 -12.74 1.99 -17.40
C CYS A 6 -13.10 2.96 -16.27
N SER A 7 -14.28 3.56 -16.37
CA SER A 7 -14.96 4.25 -15.27
C SER A 7 -16.23 3.51 -14.87
N GLY A 8 -16.81 3.84 -13.73
CA GLY A 8 -18.00 3.16 -13.20
C GLY A 8 -17.64 2.15 -12.13
N ILE A 9 -18.20 0.93 -12.20
CA ILE A 9 -18.09 -0.08 -11.15
C ILE A 9 -17.49 -1.37 -11.73
N VAL A 10 -16.49 -1.91 -11.04
CA VAL A 10 -15.88 -3.22 -11.28
C VAL A 10 -16.02 -4.02 -10.00
N GLU A 11 -16.82 -5.09 -10.01
CA GLU A 11 -17.11 -5.81 -8.75
C GLU A 11 -17.30 -7.32 -8.87
N ASN A 12 -17.14 -7.99 -7.72
CA ASN A 12 -17.59 -9.36 -7.46
C ASN A 12 -16.96 -10.44 -8.35
N PHE A 13 -15.63 -10.50 -8.39
CA PHE A 13 -14.92 -11.62 -9.00
C PHE A 13 -13.60 -11.93 -8.28
N THR A 14 -13.00 -13.06 -8.67
CA THR A 14 -11.73 -13.54 -8.13
C THR A 14 -10.64 -13.50 -9.19
N VAL A 15 -9.46 -13.01 -8.82
CA VAL A 15 -8.21 -13.23 -9.56
C VAL A 15 -7.38 -14.26 -8.78
N LEU A 16 -6.99 -15.33 -9.44
CA LEU A 16 -6.27 -16.45 -8.84
C LEU A 16 -4.89 -16.60 -9.49
N ASN A 17 -3.85 -16.72 -8.67
CA ASN A 17 -2.47 -17.04 -9.06
C ASN A 17 -1.95 -16.13 -10.19
N SER A 18 -2.00 -14.82 -9.98
CA SER A 18 -1.37 -13.88 -10.91
C SER A 18 0.15 -14.12 -10.97
N PRO A 19 0.79 -14.03 -12.15
CA PRO A 19 2.23 -14.21 -12.26
C PRO A 19 3.06 -13.18 -11.49
N ALA A 20 2.52 -11.97 -11.33
CA ALA A 20 3.09 -10.81 -10.64
C ALA A 20 1.91 -9.86 -10.31
N GLN A 21 2.02 -8.56 -10.56
CA GLN A 21 1.02 -7.56 -10.20
C GLN A 21 -0.34 -7.83 -10.86
N VAL A 22 -1.40 -7.58 -10.10
CA VAL A 22 -2.78 -7.88 -10.48
C VAL A 22 -3.38 -6.72 -11.26
N PHE A 23 -3.66 -5.58 -10.63
CA PHE A 23 -4.34 -4.46 -11.28
C PHE A 23 -3.42 -3.25 -11.46
N SER A 24 -3.38 -2.71 -12.68
CA SER A 24 -2.89 -1.35 -12.93
C SER A 24 -4.07 -0.45 -13.29
N MET A 25 -4.24 0.64 -12.54
CA MET A 25 -5.40 1.52 -12.63
C MET A 25 -5.07 2.83 -13.35
N GLY A 26 -5.89 3.17 -14.35
CA GLY A 26 -5.73 4.33 -15.22
C GLY A 26 -7.05 4.77 -15.85
N ASN A 27 -8.06 5.04 -15.03
CA ASN A 27 -9.40 5.49 -15.40
C ASN A 27 -9.45 6.97 -15.81
N ASP A 28 -10.39 7.34 -16.68
CA ASP A 28 -10.60 8.73 -17.14
C ASP A 28 -11.61 9.53 -16.30
N ALA A 29 -12.47 8.82 -15.56
CA ALA A 29 -13.44 9.34 -14.60
C ALA A 29 -13.64 8.35 -13.46
N ALA A 30 -14.42 8.71 -12.44
CA ALA A 30 -14.57 7.96 -11.19
C ALA A 30 -14.74 6.44 -11.40
N LEU A 31 -13.94 5.66 -10.64
CA LEU A 31 -13.94 4.20 -10.67
C LEU A 31 -14.08 3.63 -9.27
N THR A 32 -15.08 2.78 -9.07
CA THR A 32 -15.23 1.96 -7.87
C THR A 32 -14.87 0.51 -8.18
N VAL A 33 -13.92 -0.04 -7.43
CA VAL A 33 -13.56 -1.46 -7.45
C VAL A 33 -14.01 -2.08 -6.14
N SER A 34 -14.89 -3.08 -6.19
CA SER A 34 -15.48 -3.63 -4.97
C SER A 34 -15.60 -5.15 -4.94
N LYS A 35 -15.49 -5.75 -3.75
CA LYS A 35 -15.70 -7.20 -3.55
C LYS A 35 -14.81 -8.05 -4.47
N ILE A 36 -13.58 -7.61 -4.68
CA ILE A 36 -12.60 -8.37 -5.45
C ILE A 36 -11.87 -9.30 -4.50
N THR A 37 -11.68 -10.55 -4.91
CA THR A 37 -10.79 -11.49 -4.21
C THR A 37 -9.54 -11.68 -5.05
N ILE A 38 -8.39 -11.28 -4.52
CA ILE A 38 -7.08 -11.61 -5.08
C ILE A 38 -6.51 -12.73 -4.23
N ASN A 39 -6.30 -13.89 -4.83
CA ASN A 39 -5.72 -15.04 -4.15
C ASN A 39 -4.46 -15.52 -4.86
N ASN A 40 -3.31 -15.15 -4.30
CA ASN A 40 -2.00 -15.64 -4.72
C ASN A 40 -1.37 -16.53 -3.65
N SER A 41 -2.17 -17.17 -2.77
CA SER A 41 -1.64 -17.95 -1.64
C SER A 41 -0.79 -19.14 -2.07
N ALA A 42 -0.99 -19.67 -3.29
CA ALA A 42 -0.15 -20.73 -3.85
C ALA A 42 1.33 -20.28 -3.99
N GLY A 43 1.55 -18.97 -4.14
CA GLY A 43 2.87 -18.35 -4.23
C GLY A 43 3.64 -18.31 -2.90
N ASN A 44 3.00 -18.60 -1.77
CA ASN A 44 3.66 -18.62 -0.46
C ASN A 44 4.62 -19.81 -0.34
N SER A 45 4.31 -20.93 -0.98
CA SER A 45 5.16 -22.12 -0.97
C SER A 45 6.30 -21.99 -1.99
N PRO A 46 7.49 -22.57 -1.71
CA PRO A 46 8.55 -22.64 -2.69
C PRO A 46 8.21 -23.55 -3.87
N ASN A 47 8.89 -23.33 -5.00
CA ASN A 47 8.87 -24.21 -6.15
C ASN A 47 10.32 -24.55 -6.60
N HIS A 48 10.46 -25.34 -7.67
CA HIS A 48 11.78 -25.78 -8.17
C HIS A 48 12.65 -24.64 -8.74
N LEU A 49 12.11 -23.43 -8.90
CA LEU A 49 12.81 -22.24 -9.41
C LEU A 49 13.13 -21.23 -8.30
N SER A 50 12.50 -21.31 -7.13
CA SER A 50 12.58 -20.28 -6.09
C SER A 50 13.66 -20.51 -5.03
N GLY A 51 14.44 -21.60 -5.15
CA GLY A 51 15.57 -21.87 -4.26
C GLY A 51 15.18 -21.96 -2.76
N GLY A 52 13.99 -22.48 -2.48
CA GLY A 52 13.46 -22.62 -1.11
C GLY A 52 12.76 -21.38 -0.55
N LYS A 53 12.72 -20.26 -1.29
CA LYS A 53 11.94 -19.07 -0.96
C LYS A 53 10.50 -19.18 -1.47
N PRO A 54 9.55 -18.35 -1.00
CA PRO A 54 8.22 -18.24 -1.64
C PRO A 54 8.34 -18.14 -3.16
N ALA A 55 7.48 -18.85 -3.89
CA ALA A 55 7.52 -18.91 -5.34
C ALA A 55 7.11 -17.58 -6.01
N ALA A 56 6.26 -16.80 -5.35
CA ALA A 56 5.75 -15.55 -5.90
C ALA A 56 6.43 -14.33 -5.27
N HIS A 57 6.65 -13.33 -6.11
CA HIS A 57 7.18 -12.02 -5.76
C HIS A 57 6.49 -10.96 -6.65
N ASN A 58 6.42 -9.72 -6.19
CA ASN A 58 5.82 -8.61 -6.94
C ASN A 58 4.38 -8.88 -7.36
N THR A 59 3.61 -9.52 -6.47
CA THR A 59 2.19 -9.85 -6.67
C THR A 59 1.27 -8.77 -6.14
N ASP A 60 1.60 -7.50 -6.42
CA ASP A 60 0.90 -6.32 -5.97
C ASP A 60 -0.61 -6.42 -6.29
N GLY A 61 -1.45 -6.05 -5.34
CA GLY A 61 -2.91 -6.13 -5.48
C GLY A 61 -3.43 -5.04 -6.41
N PHE A 62 -3.24 -3.79 -6.02
CA PHE A 62 -3.70 -2.62 -6.77
C PHE A 62 -2.58 -1.58 -6.93
N ASP A 63 -2.10 -1.41 -8.16
CA ASP A 63 -1.19 -0.34 -8.54
C ASP A 63 -1.99 0.85 -9.07
N VAL A 64 -2.07 1.92 -8.27
CA VAL A 64 -2.88 3.11 -8.59
C VAL A 64 -1.99 4.22 -9.11
N SER A 65 -2.24 4.65 -10.35
CA SER A 65 -1.53 5.74 -11.03
C SER A 65 -2.52 6.74 -11.66
N THR A 66 -3.58 7.05 -10.94
CA THR A 66 -4.79 7.74 -11.44
C THR A 66 -5.57 8.36 -10.28
N SER A 67 -6.58 9.17 -10.59
CA SER A 67 -7.42 9.86 -9.61
C SER A 67 -8.84 9.31 -9.56
N ASP A 68 -9.58 9.69 -8.52
CA ASP A 68 -11.00 9.40 -8.32
C ASP A 68 -11.30 7.90 -8.28
N VAL A 69 -10.56 7.19 -7.43
CA VAL A 69 -10.66 5.73 -7.27
C VAL A 69 -11.15 5.39 -5.87
N THR A 70 -12.14 4.50 -5.78
CA THR A 70 -12.54 3.85 -4.54
C THR A 70 -12.33 2.35 -4.65
N ILE A 71 -11.48 1.77 -3.80
CA ILE A 71 -11.28 0.32 -3.68
C ILE A 71 -11.82 -0.12 -2.33
N GLN A 72 -12.81 -1.01 -2.34
CA GLN A 72 -13.53 -1.34 -1.10
C GLN A 72 -14.02 -2.78 -0.98
N ASN A 73 -14.17 -3.25 0.26
CA ASN A 73 -14.76 -4.56 0.57
C ASN A 73 -14.03 -5.74 -0.11
N SER A 74 -12.73 -5.60 -0.41
CA SER A 74 -11.95 -6.58 -1.15
C SER A 74 -11.04 -7.42 -0.23
N ILE A 75 -10.68 -8.62 -0.67
CA ILE A 75 -9.79 -9.54 0.04
C ILE A 75 -8.56 -9.77 -0.83
N ILE A 76 -7.38 -9.51 -0.28
CA ILE A 76 -6.10 -9.56 -0.99
C ILE A 76 -5.16 -10.45 -0.20
N THR A 77 -4.78 -11.59 -0.78
CA THR A 77 -3.74 -12.48 -0.27
C THR A 77 -2.62 -12.54 -1.29
N ASN A 78 -1.46 -11.97 -0.97
CA ASN A 78 -0.34 -11.82 -1.89
C ASN A 78 1.01 -11.79 -1.17
N GLN A 79 2.09 -11.42 -1.90
CA GLN A 79 3.48 -11.42 -1.44
C GLN A 79 4.17 -10.07 -1.66
N ASP A 80 3.39 -9.04 -2.01
CA ASP A 80 3.87 -7.67 -2.20
C ASP A 80 2.79 -6.68 -1.76
N ASP A 81 2.85 -5.42 -2.17
CA ASP A 81 1.91 -4.39 -1.73
C ASP A 81 0.44 -4.78 -1.97
N CYS A 82 -0.38 -4.68 -0.93
CA CYS A 82 -1.84 -4.85 -1.06
C CYS A 82 -2.41 -3.72 -1.93
N LEU A 83 -1.88 -2.52 -1.72
CA LEU A 83 -2.13 -1.31 -2.47
C LEU A 83 -0.80 -0.56 -2.62
N ALA A 84 -0.48 -0.14 -3.83
CA ALA A 84 0.61 0.78 -4.13
C ALA A 84 0.06 2.03 -4.85
N ILE A 85 -0.04 3.15 -4.14
CA ILE A 85 -0.45 4.43 -4.74
C ILE A 85 0.79 5.15 -5.26
N ASN A 86 0.95 5.16 -6.57
CA ASN A 86 2.14 5.71 -7.23
C ASN A 86 1.98 7.20 -7.57
N LYS A 87 0.77 7.61 -7.98
CA LYS A 87 0.38 9.00 -8.27
C LYS A 87 -1.14 9.12 -8.34
N GLY A 88 -1.65 10.34 -8.14
CA GLY A 88 -3.06 10.66 -8.31
C GLY A 88 -3.68 11.30 -7.07
N SER A 89 -4.98 11.55 -7.13
CA SER A 89 -5.72 12.22 -6.06
C SER A 89 -7.11 11.64 -5.84
N ASN A 90 -7.71 11.91 -4.68
CA ASN A 90 -9.06 11.45 -4.34
C ASN A 90 -9.15 9.92 -4.38
N ILE A 91 -8.28 9.25 -3.63
CA ILE A 91 -8.19 7.80 -3.60
C ILE A 91 -8.69 7.30 -2.24
N ILE A 92 -9.67 6.40 -2.26
CA ILE A 92 -10.24 5.78 -1.07
C ILE A 92 -9.92 4.30 -1.10
N PHE A 93 -9.30 3.79 -0.03
CA PHE A 93 -9.08 2.37 0.18
C PHE A 93 -9.71 1.97 1.51
N GLN A 94 -10.89 1.37 1.45
CA GLN A 94 -11.74 1.18 2.64
C GLN A 94 -12.28 -0.23 2.85
N ASN A 95 -12.34 -0.67 4.10
CA ASN A 95 -12.92 -1.97 4.49
C ASN A 95 -12.34 -3.15 3.69
N ASN A 96 -11.05 -3.13 3.39
CA ASN A 96 -10.36 -4.21 2.69
C ASN A 96 -9.60 -5.11 3.68
N LYS A 97 -9.35 -6.35 3.28
CA LYS A 97 -8.53 -7.30 4.03
C LYS A 97 -7.26 -7.62 3.24
N CYS A 98 -6.10 -7.27 3.79
CA CYS A 98 -4.78 -7.56 3.22
C CYS A 98 -4.08 -8.64 4.03
N THR A 99 -3.49 -9.66 3.39
CA THR A 99 -2.83 -10.76 4.08
C THR A 99 -1.55 -11.21 3.39
N GLY A 100 -0.45 -11.32 4.15
CA GLY A 100 0.83 -11.90 3.71
C GLY A 100 1.78 -10.97 2.95
N GLY A 101 1.26 -9.88 2.36
CA GLY A 101 2.00 -8.98 1.48
C GLY A 101 2.88 -7.94 2.20
N HIS A 102 3.05 -6.77 1.59
CA HIS A 102 3.86 -5.66 2.10
C HIS A 102 3.05 -4.54 2.77
N GLY A 103 1.74 -4.71 2.90
CA GLY A 103 0.84 -3.72 3.51
C GLY A 103 0.23 -2.75 2.51
N ILE A 104 -0.18 -1.59 3.01
CA ILE A 104 -0.77 -0.49 2.23
C ILE A 104 0.30 0.57 2.05
N SER A 105 0.72 0.81 0.80
CA SER A 105 1.86 1.65 0.46
C SER A 105 1.47 2.89 -0.35
N ILE A 106 2.04 4.02 0.05
CA ILE A 106 2.08 5.26 -0.73
C ILE A 106 3.50 5.42 -1.30
N GLU A 107 3.60 5.57 -2.63
CA GLU A 107 4.83 5.38 -3.40
C GLU A 107 5.00 6.40 -4.53
N SER A 108 5.16 7.69 -4.26
CA SER A 108 5.56 8.61 -5.33
C SER A 108 7.04 8.42 -5.70
N VAL A 109 7.35 7.46 -6.57
CA VAL A 109 8.73 7.15 -7.03
C VAL A 109 9.10 7.79 -8.37
N ALA A 110 8.13 8.33 -9.13
CA ALA A 110 8.40 9.01 -10.40
C ALA A 110 8.44 10.54 -10.23
N SER A 111 9.39 11.20 -10.90
CA SER A 111 9.52 12.66 -10.90
C SER A 111 8.20 13.35 -11.28
N GLY A 112 7.78 14.35 -10.50
CA GLY A 112 6.51 15.07 -10.69
C GLY A 112 5.25 14.32 -10.24
N SER A 113 5.38 13.13 -9.65
CA SER A 113 4.23 12.41 -9.08
C SER A 113 3.78 13.10 -7.79
N ILE A 114 2.49 13.43 -7.75
CA ILE A 114 1.82 13.99 -6.58
C ILE A 114 0.77 12.97 -6.15
N VAL A 115 0.79 12.60 -4.87
CA VAL A 115 -0.29 11.86 -4.22
C VAL A 115 -1.00 12.81 -3.26
N SER A 116 -2.32 12.95 -3.41
CA SER A 116 -3.09 13.83 -2.54
C SER A 116 -4.52 13.41 -2.25
N ASN A 117 -5.06 13.84 -1.10
CA ASN A 117 -6.42 13.50 -0.66
C ASN A 117 -6.68 11.98 -0.70
N VAL A 118 -5.89 11.25 0.06
CA VAL A 118 -5.99 9.79 0.18
C VAL A 118 -6.60 9.42 1.52
N HIS A 119 -7.57 8.50 1.51
CA HIS A 119 -8.24 8.00 2.70
C HIS A 119 -8.07 6.48 2.77
N ILE A 120 -7.38 6.02 3.81
CA ILE A 120 -7.14 4.60 4.08
C ILE A 120 -7.91 4.26 5.36
N THR A 121 -9.09 3.64 5.21
CA THR A 121 -10.06 3.51 6.31
C THR A 121 -10.53 2.09 6.58
N ASP A 122 -10.67 1.73 7.85
CA ASP A 122 -11.30 0.48 8.31
C ASP A 122 -10.72 -0.81 7.68
N ASN A 123 -9.45 -0.79 7.29
CA ASN A 123 -8.81 -1.96 6.68
C ASN A 123 -8.31 -2.94 7.74
N THR A 124 -8.33 -4.23 7.41
CA THR A 124 -7.75 -5.30 8.21
C THR A 124 -6.47 -5.80 7.55
N ILE A 125 -5.35 -5.74 8.25
CA ILE A 125 -4.01 -6.05 7.73
C ILE A 125 -3.40 -7.17 8.58
N ILE A 126 -3.11 -8.32 7.98
CA ILE A 126 -2.70 -9.53 8.72
C ILE A 126 -1.40 -10.07 8.16
N ASP A 127 -0.41 -10.31 9.00
CA ASP A 127 0.84 -10.98 8.66
C ASP A 127 1.54 -10.38 7.41
N ASN A 128 1.42 -9.07 7.22
CA ASN A 128 2.15 -8.36 6.18
C ASN A 128 3.55 -8.00 6.69
N VAL A 129 4.48 -7.72 5.80
CA VAL A 129 5.80 -7.20 6.19
C VAL A 129 5.64 -5.90 6.97
N GLN A 130 4.82 -4.99 6.46
CA GLN A 130 4.47 -3.74 7.13
C GLN A 130 2.95 -3.54 7.13
N ALA A 131 2.39 -2.73 8.04
CA ALA A 131 0.97 -2.40 7.94
C ALA A 131 0.72 -1.24 6.98
N LEU A 132 1.25 -0.06 7.32
CA LEU A 132 1.07 1.19 6.61
C LEU A 132 2.45 1.74 6.25
N ARG A 133 2.69 1.96 4.97
CA ARG A 133 4.01 2.32 4.45
C ARG A 133 3.93 3.56 3.60
N PHE A 134 4.89 4.44 3.80
CA PHE A 134 5.09 5.62 2.99
C PHE A 134 6.54 5.63 2.54
N LYS A 135 6.80 5.30 1.28
CA LYS A 135 8.15 5.26 0.71
C LYS A 135 8.23 6.28 -0.42
N THR A 136 8.95 7.37 -0.22
CA THR A 136 9.03 8.37 -1.29
C THR A 136 10.27 9.23 -1.25
N ASP A 137 10.82 9.48 -2.42
CA ASP A 137 11.78 10.52 -2.71
C ASP A 137 11.10 11.76 -3.35
N LYS A 138 9.77 11.91 -3.21
CA LYS A 138 8.93 12.98 -3.81
C LYS A 138 7.74 13.39 -2.92
N SER A 139 7.08 14.49 -3.29
CA SER A 139 6.07 15.11 -2.44
C SER A 139 4.73 14.38 -2.44
N ALA A 140 4.17 14.19 -1.26
CA ALA A 140 2.81 13.69 -1.07
C ALA A 140 2.16 14.43 0.11
N THR A 141 0.87 14.73 -0.05
CA THR A 141 0.16 15.68 0.80
C THR A 141 -1.24 15.16 1.16
N SER A 142 -1.67 15.24 2.42
CA SER A 142 -3.06 14.94 2.82
C SER A 142 -3.45 13.46 2.66
N VAL A 143 -2.79 12.60 3.45
CA VAL A 143 -3.13 11.17 3.59
C VAL A 143 -3.72 10.95 4.98
N THR A 144 -4.94 10.41 5.04
CA THR A 144 -5.64 10.11 6.30
C THR A 144 -5.74 8.61 6.52
N TYR A 145 -5.32 8.16 7.70
CA TYR A 145 -5.50 6.80 8.19
C TYR A 145 -6.48 6.78 9.36
N SER A 146 -7.57 6.01 9.26
CA SER A 146 -8.56 5.91 10.33
C SER A 146 -9.15 4.51 10.45
N GLY A 147 -9.39 4.01 11.66
CA GLY A 147 -10.09 2.73 11.87
C GLY A 147 -9.32 1.46 11.46
N ASN A 148 -8.08 1.58 10.98
CA ASN A 148 -7.35 0.42 10.47
C ASN A 148 -6.88 -0.48 11.62
N THR A 149 -6.99 -1.79 11.41
CA THR A 149 -6.52 -2.82 12.34
C THR A 149 -5.44 -3.66 11.67
N ALA A 150 -4.27 -3.76 12.32
CA ALA A 150 -3.17 -4.59 11.85
C ALA A 150 -2.69 -5.56 12.94
N THR A 151 -2.36 -6.79 12.54
CA THR A 151 -1.83 -7.82 13.42
C THR A 151 -0.71 -8.59 12.72
N GLY A 152 0.32 -8.98 13.48
CA GLY A 152 1.35 -9.90 13.00
C GLY A 152 2.34 -9.29 12.02
N CYS A 153 2.40 -7.96 11.88
CA CYS A 153 3.33 -7.34 10.94
C CYS A 153 4.78 -7.69 11.29
N THR A 154 5.56 -8.16 10.31
CA THR A 154 6.85 -8.81 10.60
C THR A 154 8.05 -7.88 10.67
N GLU A 155 7.95 -6.68 10.08
CA GLU A 155 9.01 -5.67 10.15
C GLU A 155 8.55 -4.41 10.88
N TYR A 156 7.54 -3.71 10.37
CA TYR A 156 7.01 -2.54 11.07
C TYR A 156 5.49 -2.44 11.06
N GLY A 157 4.93 -1.73 12.04
CA GLY A 157 3.54 -1.32 11.99
C GLY A 157 3.36 -0.21 10.95
N VAL A 158 3.98 0.94 11.22
CA VAL A 158 4.02 2.10 10.32
C VAL A 158 5.47 2.41 9.97
N ILE A 159 5.76 2.63 8.68
CA ILE A 159 7.05 3.20 8.25
C ILE A 159 6.82 4.40 7.35
N ILE A 160 7.55 5.48 7.61
CA ILE A 160 7.67 6.63 6.73
C ILE A 160 9.14 6.76 6.38
N ASP A 161 9.49 6.60 5.11
CA ASP A 161 10.87 6.50 4.67
C ASP A 161 11.14 7.30 3.38
N GLN A 162 12.07 8.24 3.48
CA GLN A 162 12.52 9.09 2.38
C GLN A 162 13.83 8.64 1.72
N SER A 163 14.29 7.41 1.98
CA SER A 163 15.52 6.87 1.40
C SER A 163 15.32 5.93 0.21
N TYR A 164 14.11 5.82 -0.34
CA TYR A 164 13.85 4.89 -1.45
C TYR A 164 14.83 5.09 -2.63
N PRO A 165 15.37 4.03 -3.27
CA PRO A 165 15.00 2.61 -3.16
C PRO A 165 15.56 1.86 -1.95
N ASP A 166 16.42 2.49 -1.14
CA ASP A 166 16.90 1.89 0.11
C ASP A 166 15.79 1.93 1.17
N THR A 167 15.84 0.99 2.11
CA THR A 167 15.00 1.01 3.32
C THR A 167 15.84 1.52 4.49
N LEU A 168 15.45 2.65 5.06
CA LEU A 168 16.15 3.34 6.15
C LEU A 168 17.61 3.70 5.81
N GLY A 169 17.87 4.04 4.55
CA GLY A 169 19.11 4.63 4.06
C GLY A 169 19.17 6.14 4.33
N SER A 170 20.02 6.86 3.58
CA SER A 170 20.11 8.33 3.70
C SER A 170 18.91 9.00 3.03
N PRO A 171 18.08 9.79 3.76
CA PRO A 171 16.97 10.50 3.15
C PRO A 171 17.40 11.52 2.10
N GLY A 172 16.70 11.56 0.97
CA GLY A 172 16.90 12.60 -0.05
C GLY A 172 16.48 13.99 0.43
N ALA A 173 17.33 15.01 0.26
CA ALA A 173 16.97 16.39 0.53
C ALA A 173 16.02 16.96 -0.54
N GLY A 174 15.07 17.82 -0.14
CA GLY A 174 14.24 18.62 -1.07
C GLY A 174 12.79 18.17 -1.24
N VAL A 175 12.36 17.14 -0.51
CA VAL A 175 11.02 16.55 -0.63
C VAL A 175 10.21 16.84 0.62
N LYS A 176 9.00 17.39 0.43
CA LYS A 176 8.07 17.62 1.53
C LYS A 176 6.95 16.59 1.51
N ILE A 177 6.89 15.84 2.61
CA ILE A 177 5.77 15.03 3.04
C ILE A 177 5.02 15.85 4.07
N SER A 178 3.73 16.10 3.84
CA SER A 178 2.90 16.86 4.78
C SER A 178 1.48 16.33 4.84
N GLY A 179 0.77 16.63 5.93
CA GLY A 179 -0.63 16.23 6.06
C GLY A 179 -0.84 14.72 6.12
N ILE A 180 0.10 13.98 6.71
CA ILE A 180 -0.15 12.60 7.10
C ILE A 180 -0.85 12.63 8.47
N THR A 181 -2.11 12.20 8.49
CA THR A 181 -2.94 12.28 9.69
C THR A 181 -3.45 10.89 10.05
N PHE A 182 -3.24 10.52 11.32
CA PHE A 182 -3.88 9.35 11.91
C PHE A 182 -5.02 9.85 12.79
N THR A 183 -6.27 9.56 12.42
CA THR A 183 -7.47 10.02 13.13
C THR A 183 -8.29 8.85 13.65
N GLY A 184 -9.11 9.08 14.67
CA GLY A 184 -9.87 8.02 15.33
C GLY A 184 -8.94 6.99 15.98
N THR A 185 -9.35 5.72 16.00
CA THR A 185 -8.54 4.63 16.54
C THR A 185 -7.99 3.78 15.41
N ASN A 186 -6.65 3.71 15.29
CA ASN A 186 -5.97 2.69 14.50
C ASN A 186 -5.32 1.71 15.48
N THR A 187 -5.55 0.41 15.31
CA THR A 187 -5.00 -0.63 16.19
C THR A 187 -3.91 -1.39 15.46
N ILE A 188 -2.65 -1.09 15.75
CA ILE A 188 -1.50 -1.68 15.05
C ILE A 188 -0.69 -2.55 16.03
N ALA A 189 -0.81 -3.86 15.85
CA ALA A 189 -0.03 -4.86 16.57
C ALA A 189 0.98 -5.53 15.61
N VAL A 190 2.24 -5.56 16.03
CA VAL A 190 3.35 -6.16 15.27
C VAL A 190 3.76 -7.49 15.87
N ALA A 191 4.40 -8.35 15.07
CA ALA A 191 5.00 -9.58 15.57
C ALA A 191 6.08 -9.28 16.62
N SER A 192 6.35 -10.22 17.53
CA SER A 192 7.39 -10.05 18.56
C SER A 192 8.81 -9.89 17.98
N THR A 193 9.01 -10.31 16.73
CA THR A 193 10.28 -10.19 15.98
C THR A 193 10.34 -8.94 15.11
N ALA A 194 9.30 -8.10 15.13
CA ALA A 194 9.26 -6.89 14.33
C ALA A 194 10.35 -5.90 14.77
N LYS A 195 10.86 -5.14 13.80
CA LYS A 195 11.88 -4.11 14.00
C LYS A 195 11.32 -2.91 14.77
N GLY A 196 10.03 -2.59 14.61
CA GLY A 196 9.40 -1.52 15.38
C GLY A 196 7.89 -1.38 15.14
N ARG A 197 7.18 -0.66 16.02
CA ARG A 197 5.77 -0.31 15.76
C ARG A 197 5.63 0.86 14.79
N VAL A 198 6.51 1.85 14.92
CA VAL A 198 6.55 3.05 14.09
C VAL A 198 8.01 3.38 13.82
N GLU A 199 8.34 3.68 12.57
CA GLU A 199 9.65 4.15 12.14
C GLU A 199 9.48 5.35 11.19
N VAL A 200 10.31 6.40 11.37
CA VAL A 200 10.24 7.63 10.57
C VAL A 200 11.65 8.06 10.18
N ASN A 201 11.99 7.86 8.92
CA ASN A 201 13.25 8.24 8.30
C ASN A 201 13.03 9.35 7.27
N CYS A 202 13.06 10.60 7.73
CA CYS A 202 12.88 11.77 6.89
C CYS A 202 14.11 12.68 6.88
N ALA A 203 14.34 13.36 5.77
CA ALA A 203 15.32 14.44 5.70
C ALA A 203 14.91 15.56 6.66
N LYS A 204 15.87 16.39 7.09
CA LYS A 204 15.59 17.55 7.93
C LYS A 204 14.58 18.48 7.25
N GLY A 205 13.42 18.67 7.89
CA GLY A 205 12.30 19.45 7.32
C GLY A 205 11.53 18.76 6.19
N GLY A 206 11.81 17.48 5.94
CA GLY A 206 11.17 16.68 4.90
C GLY A 206 9.81 16.11 5.30
N CYS A 207 9.58 15.86 6.60
CA CYS A 207 8.29 15.46 7.13
C CYS A 207 7.74 16.55 8.05
N ILE A 208 6.56 17.08 7.69
CA ILE A 208 5.92 18.21 8.37
C ILE A 208 4.54 17.73 8.83
N GLY A 209 4.32 17.68 10.14
CA GLY A 209 2.99 17.41 10.70
C GLY A 209 2.03 18.58 10.45
N GLU A 210 0.73 18.34 10.55
CA GLU A 210 -0.24 19.44 10.61
C GLU A 210 -0.17 20.10 12.00
N THR A 211 -0.11 21.43 12.04
CA THR A 211 -0.18 22.23 13.27
C THR A 211 -1.62 22.47 13.69
#